data_AF-A0A4V2M7W9-F1
#
_entry.id   AF-A0A4V2M7W9-F1
#
_cell.length_a   1.000
_cell.length_b   1.000
_cell.length_c   1.000
_cell.angle_alpha   90.00
_cell.angle_beta   90.00
_cell.angle_gamma   90.00
#
_symmetry.space_group_name_H-M   'P 1'
#
loop_
_entity.id
_entity.type
_entity.pdbx_description
1 polymer ?
#
loop_
_entity_poly.entity_id
_entity_poly.type
_entity_poly.pdbx_seq_one_letter_code
_entity_poly.pdbx_strand_id
1 'polypeptide(L)'
;MSTGTTVRENWEQHIASRSDERETVPVPQLPPPAGLTVVEGLGHVTLRWEPVEGAIGYLVHRAPAGSPHADLAPVDHLGGDVLSVPETWYVDTTGEPGTAYDYAVASVPTVTEHGEVGEPVTASAKPAGGSVPVVDLTVTMAADGTPLARPWQPMIGSERLSQLLCTDTSGGQVIGTELEAALRRVHDEIGVSTVRAHAILHDDLGVYREVDGEPAYDFSRIDEVYDKLLAIGLRPCVELGFMPRDLAGDPDRTVFEYGGIISPPKDWDRWSDLVGTLVRHLIDRYGADEVLHWDFEVWNEANLEVFWSSTRDEWMRLYDVTAAAVKAVDPRLAVGGPSSAAAGWVDELLEHTSRSGAPVDFVTTHTYGNSPLDLRPTLARYGSTARILWTEWGVTPTHFNPVNDSVSSATFLLHGMRSASGRLDALSYWVASDHFEELGRPPRLLHGGFGLITVGGIAKSRYHALHLLSRLGDTELPVEASGDGADGLVQAWASRHDDGSLSILVWNHTLDQSKAGGDSALRRTVRLHLQDGGTARVTRLDADHGDITTLADRIGVQDWPTDEQWDELRRADELVAEPVELTAGVLELDLPQPSAVLIQITV
;
A
#
# COMPACT_ATOMS: atom_id res chain seq x y z
N MET A 1 -33.50 -17.74 19.34
CA MET A 1 -32.91 -17.09 18.14
C MET A 1 -31.43 -17.04 18.43
N SER A 2 -30.66 -17.91 17.78
CA SER A 2 -29.21 -17.98 17.98
C SER A 2 -28.62 -16.67 17.45
N THR A 3 -27.99 -15.88 18.31
CA THR A 3 -27.15 -14.75 17.91
C THR A 3 -25.90 -15.34 17.27
N GLY A 4 -25.98 -15.66 15.98
CA GLY A 4 -24.80 -15.98 15.19
C GLY A 4 -23.94 -14.73 15.11
N THR A 5 -22.65 -14.87 15.40
CA THR A 5 -21.61 -13.86 15.15
C THR A 5 -21.66 -13.45 13.68
N THR A 6 -21.70 -12.15 13.40
CA THR A 6 -21.71 -11.62 12.02
C THR A 6 -20.38 -11.93 11.30
N VAL A 7 -20.36 -11.94 9.97
CA VAL A 7 -19.12 -12.16 9.17
C VAL A 7 -18.01 -11.20 9.61
N ARG A 8 -18.37 -9.93 9.85
CA ARG A 8 -17.47 -8.91 10.38
C ARG A 8 -16.90 -9.24 11.77
N GLU A 9 -17.75 -9.65 12.71
CA GLU A 9 -17.28 -10.01 14.06
C GLU A 9 -16.40 -11.27 14.03
N ASN A 10 -16.65 -12.22 13.11
CA ASN A 10 -15.79 -13.39 12.92
C ASN A 10 -14.41 -12.98 12.35
N TRP A 11 -14.42 -12.12 11.32
CA TRP A 11 -13.21 -11.54 10.72
C TRP A 11 -12.32 -10.85 11.76
N GLU A 12 -12.87 -9.93 12.54
CA GLU A 12 -12.13 -9.18 13.56
C GLU A 12 -11.51 -10.10 14.63
N GLN A 13 -12.09 -11.28 14.89
CA GLN A 13 -11.57 -12.25 15.85
C GLN A 13 -10.41 -13.10 15.32
N HIS A 14 -10.33 -13.33 14.01
CA HIS A 14 -9.44 -14.34 13.43
C HIS A 14 -8.43 -13.79 12.42
N ILE A 15 -8.54 -12.54 11.97
CA ILE A 15 -7.62 -11.94 10.98
C ILE A 15 -6.15 -12.01 11.40
N ALA A 16 -5.84 -11.99 12.69
CA ALA A 16 -4.47 -12.07 13.20
C ALA A 16 -3.96 -13.52 13.41
N SER A 17 -4.80 -14.54 13.23
CA SER A 17 -4.42 -15.94 13.46
C SER A 17 -3.57 -16.47 12.30
N ARG A 18 -2.35 -16.89 12.61
CA ARG A 18 -1.42 -17.48 11.63
C ARG A 18 -1.80 -18.92 11.32
N SER A 19 -1.75 -19.31 10.05
CA SER A 19 -2.06 -20.68 9.59
C SER A 19 -0.99 -21.70 9.96
N ASP A 20 0.24 -21.27 10.27
CA ASP A 20 1.28 -22.11 10.85
C ASP A 20 2.33 -21.34 11.70
N GLU A 21 3.02 -22.08 12.58
CA GLU A 21 4.18 -21.60 13.37
C GLU A 21 5.37 -22.59 13.31
N ARG A 22 5.30 -23.60 12.42
CA ARG A 22 6.11 -24.82 12.55
C ARG A 22 7.06 -25.02 11.38
N GLU A 23 8.08 -24.16 11.33
CA GLU A 23 9.48 -24.44 10.97
C GLU A 23 10.10 -23.11 10.55
N THR A 24 11.08 -22.66 11.33
CA THR A 24 11.84 -21.45 11.04
C THR A 24 12.89 -21.75 9.99
N VAL A 25 12.83 -21.02 8.88
CA VAL A 25 13.94 -20.92 7.94
C VAL A 25 15.14 -20.34 8.72
N PRO A 26 16.38 -20.80 8.48
CA PRO A 26 17.55 -20.24 9.16
C PRO A 26 17.63 -18.72 8.97
N VAL A 27 17.39 -17.98 10.05
CA VAL A 27 17.42 -16.51 10.03
C VAL A 27 18.86 -16.03 10.29
N PRO A 28 19.41 -15.14 9.45
CA PRO A 28 20.72 -14.55 9.71
C PRO A 28 20.72 -13.78 11.03
N GLN A 29 21.73 -14.03 11.86
CA GLN A 29 21.99 -13.17 13.01
C GLN A 29 22.69 -11.89 12.53
N LEU A 30 22.01 -10.76 12.68
CA LEU A 30 22.53 -9.45 12.30
C LEU A 30 22.93 -8.64 13.54
N PRO A 31 24.02 -7.84 13.46
CA PRO A 31 24.40 -6.94 14.54
C PRO A 31 23.43 -5.75 14.63
N PRO A 32 23.32 -5.10 15.81
CA PRO A 32 22.62 -3.82 15.90
C PRO A 32 23.29 -2.79 14.96
N PRO A 33 22.51 -1.87 14.36
CA PRO A 33 23.07 -0.83 13.52
C PRO A 33 24.00 0.09 14.32
N ALA A 34 25.12 0.45 13.71
CA ALA A 34 26.07 1.38 14.29
C ALA A 34 25.61 2.84 14.10
N GLY A 35 26.25 3.76 14.81
CA GLY A 35 26.08 5.19 14.57
C GLY A 35 24.69 5.75 14.91
N LEU A 36 23.96 5.13 15.84
CA LEU A 36 22.67 5.66 16.30
C LEU A 36 22.85 7.08 16.85
N THR A 37 22.19 8.04 16.22
CA THR A 37 22.14 9.44 16.62
C THR A 37 20.69 9.89 16.76
N VAL A 38 20.47 10.84 17.67
CA VAL A 38 19.15 11.39 17.97
C VAL A 38 19.18 12.92 17.88
N VAL A 39 18.10 13.49 17.36
CA VAL A 39 17.88 14.94 17.30
C VAL A 39 16.52 15.26 17.93
N GLU A 40 16.55 16.01 19.01
CA GLU A 40 15.36 16.48 19.72
C GLU A 40 14.73 17.67 18.98
N GLY A 41 13.45 17.55 18.61
CA GLY A 41 12.69 18.61 17.97
C GLY A 41 11.35 18.86 18.65
N LEU A 42 10.60 19.84 18.15
CA LEU A 42 9.32 20.22 18.72
C LEU A 42 8.26 19.14 18.50
N GLY A 43 7.88 18.44 19.58
CA GLY A 43 6.92 17.34 19.53
C GLY A 43 7.45 16.04 18.91
N HIS A 44 8.76 15.93 18.63
CA HIS A 44 9.35 14.73 18.03
C HIS A 44 10.81 14.46 18.44
N VAL A 45 11.24 13.22 18.23
CA VAL A 45 12.65 12.81 18.24
C VAL A 45 12.95 12.16 16.90
N THR A 46 13.95 12.69 16.18
CA THR A 46 14.45 12.06 14.94
C THR A 46 15.65 11.18 15.25
N LEU A 47 15.61 9.92 14.84
CA LEU A 47 16.68 8.94 14.95
C LEU A 47 17.32 8.67 13.59
N ARG A 48 18.63 8.45 13.55
CA ARG A 48 19.38 8.03 12.34
C ARG A 48 20.47 7.03 12.71
N TRP A 49 20.74 6.07 11.83
CA TRP A 49 21.77 5.04 12.03
C TRP A 49 22.41 4.62 10.70
N GLU A 50 23.46 3.80 10.77
CA GLU A 50 24.14 3.24 9.60
C GLU A 50 23.43 1.95 9.10
N PRO A 51 23.39 1.70 7.78
CA PRO A 51 22.77 0.50 7.24
C PRO A 51 23.54 -0.77 7.64
N VAL A 52 22.81 -1.87 7.85
CA VAL A 52 23.34 -3.21 8.13
C VAL A 52 23.13 -4.11 6.91
N GLU A 53 24.22 -4.70 6.40
CA GLU A 53 24.15 -5.65 5.29
C GLU A 53 23.28 -6.86 5.64
N GLY A 54 22.34 -7.21 4.76
CA GLY A 54 21.41 -8.32 4.98
C GLY A 54 20.11 -7.95 5.71
N ALA A 55 19.98 -6.73 6.23
CA ALA A 55 18.77 -6.26 6.89
C ALA A 55 17.71 -5.84 5.87
N ILE A 56 16.48 -6.33 6.03
CA ILE A 56 15.30 -5.92 5.25
C ILE A 56 14.61 -4.67 5.83
N GLY A 57 14.99 -4.29 7.06
CA GLY A 57 14.50 -3.12 7.77
C GLY A 57 15.08 -3.02 9.18
N TYR A 58 14.46 -2.20 10.02
CA TYR A 58 14.91 -1.91 11.38
C TYR A 58 13.73 -1.72 12.33
N LEU A 59 13.91 -2.15 13.58
CA LEU A 59 12.90 -2.01 14.63
C LEU A 59 13.39 -1.03 15.70
N VAL A 60 12.69 0.09 15.84
CA VAL A 60 13.00 1.11 16.85
C VAL A 60 12.38 0.71 18.17
N HIS A 61 13.19 0.66 19.22
CA HIS A 61 12.79 0.36 20.58
C HIS A 61 12.89 1.58 21.48
N ARG A 62 12.02 1.66 22.48
CA ARG A 62 12.01 2.75 23.45
C ARG A 62 11.60 2.27 24.84
N ALA A 63 12.16 2.89 25.88
CA ALA A 63 11.72 2.78 27.27
C ALA A 63 11.86 4.14 27.98
N PRO A 64 11.18 4.38 29.12
CA PRO A 64 11.48 5.54 29.96
C PRO A 64 12.98 5.65 30.27
N ALA A 65 13.53 6.86 30.29
CA ALA A 65 14.96 7.04 30.51
C ALA A 65 15.43 6.44 31.85
N GLY A 66 16.53 5.70 31.82
CA GLY A 66 17.09 4.99 32.97
C GLY A 66 16.44 3.65 33.28
N SER A 67 15.49 3.19 32.46
CA SER A 67 14.97 1.84 32.53
C SER A 67 16.06 0.79 32.24
N PRO A 68 15.98 -0.41 32.84
CA PRO A 68 16.76 -1.57 32.40
C PRO A 68 16.66 -1.79 30.89
N HIS A 69 17.76 -2.23 30.25
CA HIS A 69 17.78 -2.54 28.81
C HIS A 69 16.69 -3.55 28.38
N ALA A 70 16.37 -4.50 29.26
CA ALA A 70 15.31 -5.49 29.04
C ALA A 70 13.89 -4.90 28.96
N ASP A 71 13.69 -3.64 29.35
CA ASP A 71 12.40 -2.95 29.28
C ASP A 71 12.21 -2.20 27.93
N LEU A 72 13.23 -2.17 27.07
CA LEU A 72 13.13 -1.63 25.72
C LEU A 72 12.12 -2.45 24.92
N ALA A 73 11.07 -1.79 24.44
CA ALA A 73 10.03 -2.39 23.63
C ALA A 73 9.90 -1.66 22.28
N PRO A 74 9.47 -2.34 21.21
CA PRO A 74 9.18 -1.70 19.94
C PRO A 74 8.26 -0.50 20.08
N VAL A 75 8.56 0.59 19.37
CA VAL A 75 7.68 1.75 19.28
C VAL A 75 6.48 1.36 18.43
N ASP A 76 5.29 1.43 19.02
CA ASP A 76 4.03 1.21 18.32
C ASP A 76 3.41 2.56 17.92
N HIS A 77 3.40 2.83 16.62
CA HIS A 77 2.77 4.02 16.03
C HIS A 77 1.29 3.81 15.70
N LEU A 78 0.69 2.71 16.18
CA LEU A 78 -0.72 2.33 16.00
C LEU A 78 -1.09 2.14 14.52
N GLY A 79 -0.08 1.80 13.71
CA GLY A 79 -0.17 1.80 12.25
C GLY A 79 -0.87 0.59 11.67
N GLY A 80 -0.51 -0.60 12.14
CA GLY A 80 -0.89 -1.84 11.45
C GLY A 80 -0.08 -3.04 11.89
N ASP A 81 0.28 -3.88 10.92
CA ASP A 81 0.76 -5.24 11.13
C ASP A 81 2.28 -5.36 11.31
N VAL A 82 3.05 -4.40 10.78
CA VAL A 82 4.52 -4.39 10.84
C VAL A 82 5.04 -3.06 11.40
N LEU A 83 5.78 -3.14 12.51
CA LEU A 83 6.40 -1.97 13.15
C LEU A 83 7.78 -1.60 12.57
N SER A 84 8.43 -2.54 11.89
CA SER A 84 9.74 -2.34 11.29
C SER A 84 9.71 -1.34 10.13
N VAL A 85 10.71 -0.47 10.04
CA VAL A 85 10.85 0.52 8.96
C VAL A 85 11.98 0.15 7.99
N PRO A 86 11.86 0.44 6.68
CA PRO A 86 12.90 0.13 5.70
C PRO A 86 14.10 1.10 5.75
N GLU A 87 13.87 2.31 6.26
CA GLU A 87 14.82 3.41 6.24
C GLU A 87 15.86 3.31 7.35
N THR A 88 16.98 4.02 7.21
CA THR A 88 17.99 4.17 8.27
C THR A 88 17.75 5.39 9.16
N TRP A 89 16.49 5.81 9.24
CA TRP A 89 16.03 6.92 10.06
C TRP A 89 14.57 6.68 10.49
N TYR A 90 14.16 7.31 11.58
CA TYR A 90 12.80 7.26 12.10
C TYR A 90 12.46 8.55 12.83
N VAL A 91 11.19 8.96 12.82
CA VAL A 91 10.71 10.08 13.63
C VAL A 91 9.68 9.57 14.62
N ASP A 92 10.05 9.57 15.90
CA ASP A 92 9.11 9.27 16.97
C ASP A 92 8.35 10.52 17.38
N THR A 93 7.02 10.47 17.26
CA THR A 93 6.11 11.50 17.77
C THR A 93 5.14 10.98 18.84
N THR A 94 5.26 9.69 19.20
CA THR A 94 4.38 9.00 20.14
C THR A 94 4.74 9.28 21.61
N GLY A 95 5.96 9.77 21.85
CA GLY A 95 6.48 10.07 23.19
C GLY A 95 5.88 11.36 23.77
N GLU A 96 5.73 11.41 25.08
CA GLU A 96 5.26 12.62 25.76
C GLU A 96 6.34 13.74 25.66
N PRO A 97 6.01 14.92 25.12
CA PRO A 97 6.97 16.03 25.05
C PRO A 97 7.42 16.48 26.44
N GLY A 98 8.74 16.62 26.63
CA GLY A 98 9.38 16.92 27.91
C GLY A 98 9.73 15.70 28.76
N THR A 99 9.26 14.50 28.37
CA THR A 99 9.64 13.23 28.99
C THR A 99 10.83 12.62 28.24
N ALA A 100 11.86 12.22 28.99
CA ALA A 100 13.05 11.58 28.42
C ALA A 100 12.85 10.07 28.28
N TYR A 101 13.30 9.54 27.15
CA TYR A 101 13.24 8.12 26.82
C TYR A 101 14.60 7.64 26.33
N ASP A 102 14.90 6.38 26.60
CA ASP A 102 16.04 5.66 26.04
C ASP A 102 15.60 4.97 24.75
N TYR A 103 16.30 5.25 23.65
CA TYR A 103 16.02 4.70 22.32
C TYR A 103 17.12 3.76 21.87
N ALA A 104 16.75 2.61 21.31
CA ALA A 104 17.67 1.68 20.67
C ALA A 104 17.09 1.18 19.35
N VAL A 105 17.92 0.61 18.49
CA VAL A 105 17.49 0.07 17.19
C VAL A 105 18.03 -1.35 17.04
N ALA A 106 17.22 -2.23 16.46
CA ALA A 106 17.61 -3.58 16.05
C ALA A 106 17.49 -3.70 14.52
N SER A 107 18.42 -4.41 13.89
CA SER A 107 18.32 -4.81 12.48
C SER A 107 17.30 -5.94 12.31
N VAL A 108 16.54 -5.94 11.22
CA VAL A 108 15.49 -6.92 10.94
C VAL A 108 15.93 -7.79 9.74
N PRO A 109 16.36 -9.05 9.92
CA PRO A 109 16.74 -9.95 8.83
C PRO A 109 15.56 -10.57 8.07
N THR A 110 14.43 -10.74 8.75
CA THR A 110 13.15 -11.25 8.23
C THR A 110 12.02 -10.55 8.98
N VAL A 111 10.80 -10.50 8.44
CA VAL A 111 9.74 -9.67 9.05
C VAL A 111 9.33 -10.10 10.47
N THR A 112 9.55 -11.37 10.82
CA THR A 112 9.16 -11.96 12.11
C THR A 112 10.25 -11.93 13.17
N GLU A 113 11.51 -11.66 12.80
CA GLU A 113 12.65 -11.76 13.70
C GLU A 113 13.47 -10.47 13.65
N HIS A 114 14.11 -10.11 14.77
CA HIS A 114 15.07 -9.02 14.82
C HIS A 114 16.37 -9.46 15.48
N GLY A 115 17.46 -8.80 15.12
CA GLY A 115 18.77 -8.98 15.73
C GLY A 115 18.82 -8.43 17.16
N GLU A 116 20.02 -8.41 17.72
CA GLU A 116 20.25 -7.84 19.05
C GLU A 116 19.84 -6.34 19.08
N VAL A 117 19.19 -5.93 20.17
CA VAL A 117 18.84 -4.52 20.39
C VAL A 117 20.11 -3.77 20.79
N GLY A 118 20.42 -2.69 20.07
CA GLY A 118 21.63 -1.91 20.29
C GLY A 118 21.71 -1.19 21.63
N GLU A 119 22.82 -0.47 21.83
CA GLU A 119 23.01 0.40 22.99
C GLU A 119 22.08 1.61 22.91
N PRO A 120 21.40 1.98 24.01
CA PRO A 120 20.42 3.05 23.98
C PRO A 120 21.05 4.44 23.96
N VAL A 121 20.34 5.39 23.35
CA VAL A 121 20.63 6.82 23.40
C VAL A 121 19.41 7.54 23.99
N THR A 122 19.62 8.33 25.05
CA THR A 122 18.56 9.09 25.70
C THR A 122 18.20 10.34 24.90
N ALA A 123 16.91 10.59 24.69
CA ALA A 123 16.40 11.81 24.07
C ALA A 123 15.01 12.18 24.61
N SER A 124 14.62 13.45 24.47
CA SER A 124 13.27 13.92 24.76
C SER A 124 12.73 14.80 23.64
N ALA A 125 11.48 14.56 23.23
CA ALA A 125 10.77 15.49 22.38
C ALA A 125 10.56 16.82 23.12
N LYS A 126 10.80 17.95 22.45
CA LYS A 126 10.63 19.28 23.08
C LYS A 126 9.15 19.63 23.19
N PRO A 127 8.68 20.16 24.34
CA PRO A 127 7.30 20.62 24.49
C PRO A 127 7.00 21.80 23.57
N ALA A 128 5.74 21.99 23.22
CA ALA A 128 5.28 23.05 22.33
C ALA A 128 5.86 24.43 22.73
N GLY A 129 6.43 25.12 21.74
CA GLY A 129 7.01 26.45 21.87
C GLY A 129 6.05 27.49 21.32
N GLY A 130 6.18 28.74 21.75
CA GLY A 130 5.33 29.84 21.26
C GLY A 130 5.55 30.25 19.80
N SER A 131 6.53 29.66 19.11
CA SER A 131 6.84 29.94 17.70
C SER A 131 6.85 28.66 16.87
N VAL A 132 6.26 28.71 15.68
CA VAL A 132 6.28 27.60 14.71
C VAL A 132 7.72 27.42 14.19
N PRO A 133 8.32 26.22 14.27
CA PRO A 133 9.65 25.99 13.74
C PRO A 133 9.71 26.10 12.21
N VAL A 134 10.89 26.46 11.71
CA VAL A 134 11.15 26.61 10.28
C VAL A 134 11.96 25.42 9.76
N VAL A 135 11.58 24.92 8.60
CA VAL A 135 12.34 23.96 7.78
C VAL A 135 12.78 24.69 6.51
N ASP A 136 14.08 24.79 6.29
CA ASP A 136 14.66 25.37 5.08
C ASP A 136 14.92 24.24 4.07
N LEU A 137 14.35 24.36 2.86
CA LEU A 137 14.52 23.43 1.74
C LEU A 137 15.24 24.13 0.60
N THR A 138 16.29 23.50 0.07
CA THR A 138 17.02 23.98 -1.11
C THR A 138 17.01 22.91 -2.19
N VAL A 139 16.44 23.23 -3.36
CA VAL A 139 16.47 22.32 -4.52
C VAL A 139 17.68 22.66 -5.39
N THR A 140 18.50 21.67 -5.70
CA THR A 140 19.65 21.87 -6.59
C THR A 140 19.18 21.83 -8.06
N MET A 141 18.60 22.93 -8.52
CA MET A 141 17.95 23.03 -9.84
C MET A 141 18.86 22.69 -11.03
N ALA A 142 20.16 23.01 -10.90
CA ALA A 142 21.16 22.79 -11.93
C ALA A 142 21.75 21.36 -11.94
N ALA A 143 21.33 20.49 -11.01
CA ALA A 143 21.78 19.10 -11.00
C ALA A 143 21.28 18.35 -12.25
N ASP A 144 22.10 17.44 -12.77
CA ASP A 144 21.69 16.53 -13.85
C ASP A 144 20.45 15.72 -13.44
N GLY A 145 20.37 15.34 -12.16
CA GLY A 145 19.27 14.57 -11.59
C GLY A 145 19.36 13.08 -11.93
N THR A 146 18.33 12.33 -11.55
CA THR A 146 18.18 10.89 -11.85
C THR A 146 16.79 10.59 -12.37
N PRO A 147 16.57 9.52 -13.16
CA PRO A 147 15.22 9.11 -13.52
C PRO A 147 14.36 8.93 -12.26
N LEU A 148 13.18 9.52 -12.26
CA LEU A 148 12.25 9.41 -11.15
C LEU A 148 11.51 8.07 -11.24
N ALA A 149 11.72 7.20 -10.26
CA ALA A 149 10.96 5.95 -10.17
C ALA A 149 9.53 6.23 -9.66
N ARG A 150 8.55 5.58 -10.28
CA ARG A 150 7.12 5.82 -10.05
C ARG A 150 6.41 4.57 -9.53
N PRO A 151 6.65 4.15 -8.28
CA PRO A 151 6.11 2.90 -7.74
C PRO A 151 4.57 2.83 -7.69
N TRP A 152 3.88 3.95 -7.84
CA TRP A 152 2.43 4.08 -7.86
C TRP A 152 1.75 3.80 -9.22
N GLN A 153 2.50 3.77 -10.32
CA GLN A 153 1.95 3.54 -11.67
C GLN A 153 1.81 2.07 -12.05
N PRO A 154 2.70 1.16 -11.64
CA PRO A 154 2.61 -0.22 -12.08
C PRO A 154 1.30 -0.91 -11.74
N MET A 155 0.71 -0.65 -10.57
CA MET A 155 -0.41 -1.44 -10.07
C MET A 155 -1.33 -0.65 -9.12
N ILE A 156 -2.63 -0.97 -9.17
CA ILE A 156 -3.63 -0.58 -8.15
C ILE A 156 -4.44 -1.80 -7.71
N GLY A 157 -4.89 -1.80 -6.45
CA GLY A 157 -5.85 -2.78 -5.95
C GLY A 157 -7.28 -2.49 -6.39
N SER A 158 -8.11 -3.53 -6.43
CA SER A 158 -9.55 -3.42 -6.63
C SER A 158 -10.23 -4.54 -5.84
N GLU A 159 -11.49 -4.33 -5.44
CA GLU A 159 -12.35 -5.49 -5.13
C GLU A 159 -12.37 -6.46 -6.31
N ARG A 160 -12.85 -7.69 -6.11
CA ARG A 160 -13.06 -8.71 -7.12
C ARG A 160 -13.69 -8.13 -8.39
N LEU A 161 -13.06 -8.43 -9.51
CA LEU A 161 -13.39 -7.79 -10.78
C LEU A 161 -14.75 -8.22 -11.35
N SER A 162 -15.38 -9.28 -10.80
CA SER A 162 -16.76 -9.64 -11.14
C SER A 162 -17.75 -8.51 -10.83
N GLN A 163 -17.41 -7.59 -9.93
CA GLN A 163 -18.15 -6.36 -9.65
C GLN A 163 -18.36 -5.48 -10.89
N LEU A 164 -17.47 -5.54 -11.90
CA LEU A 164 -17.64 -4.80 -13.16
C LEU A 164 -18.90 -5.21 -13.93
N LEU A 165 -19.43 -6.40 -13.65
CA LEU A 165 -20.69 -6.90 -14.24
C LEU A 165 -21.91 -6.65 -13.34
N CYS A 166 -21.70 -6.09 -12.15
CA CYS A 166 -22.73 -5.89 -11.15
C CYS A 166 -23.65 -4.72 -11.51
N THR A 167 -24.96 -4.98 -11.62
CA THR A 167 -25.99 -3.96 -11.88
C THR A 167 -26.71 -3.47 -10.63
N ASP A 168 -26.37 -4.03 -9.46
CA ASP A 168 -26.91 -3.56 -8.18
C ASP A 168 -26.39 -2.15 -7.86
N THR A 169 -27.01 -1.53 -6.85
CA THR A 169 -26.63 -0.20 -6.41
C THR A 169 -26.15 -0.14 -4.96
N SER A 170 -25.16 0.71 -4.71
CA SER A 170 -24.75 1.19 -3.38
C SER A 170 -24.93 2.71 -3.36
N GLY A 171 -25.61 3.26 -2.35
CA GLY A 171 -25.88 4.71 -2.28
C GLY A 171 -26.65 5.30 -3.47
N GLY A 172 -27.44 4.48 -4.17
CA GLY A 172 -28.14 4.86 -5.41
C GLY A 172 -27.29 4.81 -6.68
N GLN A 173 -26.01 4.41 -6.58
CA GLN A 173 -25.08 4.34 -7.70
C GLN A 173 -24.87 2.91 -8.17
N VAL A 174 -24.84 2.68 -9.49
CA VAL A 174 -24.63 1.34 -10.07
C VAL A 174 -23.18 0.91 -9.90
N ILE A 175 -22.98 -0.22 -9.23
CA ILE A 175 -21.65 -0.69 -8.78
C ILE A 175 -20.68 -0.89 -9.95
N GLY A 176 -21.04 -1.70 -10.94
CA GLY A 176 -20.13 -2.00 -12.06
C GLY A 176 -19.78 -0.78 -12.91
N THR A 177 -20.75 0.14 -13.10
CA THR A 177 -20.53 1.39 -13.82
C THR A 177 -19.54 2.30 -13.11
N GLU A 178 -19.69 2.47 -11.79
CA GLU A 178 -18.80 3.34 -11.01
C GLU A 178 -17.44 2.71 -10.75
N LEU A 179 -17.35 1.39 -10.58
CA LEU A 179 -16.07 0.69 -10.51
C LEU A 179 -15.29 0.86 -11.82
N GLU A 180 -15.95 0.67 -12.98
CA GLU A 180 -15.32 0.89 -14.28
C GLU A 180 -14.83 2.35 -14.43
N ALA A 181 -15.62 3.32 -13.96
CA ALA A 181 -15.24 4.73 -13.97
C ALA A 181 -14.05 5.01 -13.03
N ALA A 182 -14.01 4.42 -11.83
CA ALA A 182 -12.91 4.58 -10.89
C ALA A 182 -11.60 4.00 -11.45
N LEU A 183 -11.65 2.81 -12.06
CA LEU A 183 -10.51 2.19 -12.74
C LEU A 183 -10.00 3.02 -13.92
N ARG A 184 -10.92 3.56 -14.74
CA ARG A 184 -10.57 4.48 -15.82
C ARG A 184 -9.92 5.76 -15.29
N ARG A 185 -10.42 6.31 -14.19
CA ARG A 185 -9.88 7.52 -13.57
C ARG A 185 -8.44 7.32 -13.09
N VAL A 186 -8.15 6.22 -12.39
CA VAL A 186 -6.76 5.92 -11.97
C VAL A 186 -5.82 5.60 -13.15
N HIS A 187 -6.33 4.99 -14.22
CA HIS A 187 -5.56 4.85 -15.46
C HIS A 187 -5.22 6.21 -16.09
N ASP A 188 -6.25 7.01 -16.39
CA ASP A 188 -6.11 8.23 -17.18
C ASP A 188 -5.39 9.37 -16.43
N GLU A 189 -5.61 9.51 -15.12
CA GLU A 189 -5.10 10.64 -14.33
C GLU A 189 -3.84 10.32 -13.51
N ILE A 190 -3.63 9.06 -13.13
CA ILE A 190 -2.48 8.63 -12.32
C ILE A 190 -1.43 7.90 -13.19
N GLY A 191 -1.87 7.26 -14.28
CA GLY A 191 -1.04 6.46 -15.17
C GLY A 191 -0.92 5.01 -14.73
N VAL A 192 -1.92 4.46 -14.03
CA VAL A 192 -1.91 3.06 -13.60
C VAL A 192 -1.98 2.11 -14.80
N SER A 193 -1.15 1.06 -14.82
CA SER A 193 -1.13 0.08 -15.92
C SER A 193 -1.78 -1.26 -15.62
N THR A 194 -1.82 -1.67 -14.35
CA THR A 194 -2.30 -3.01 -13.93
C THR A 194 -3.27 -2.91 -12.77
N VAL A 195 -4.25 -3.80 -12.72
CA VAL A 195 -5.18 -3.96 -11.59
C VAL A 195 -5.00 -5.34 -10.97
N ARG A 196 -4.82 -5.39 -9.66
CA ARG A 196 -4.82 -6.63 -8.86
C ARG A 196 -6.11 -6.72 -8.06
N ALA A 197 -6.76 -7.87 -8.08
CA ALA A 197 -8.03 -8.09 -7.39
C ALA A 197 -8.22 -9.57 -7.08
N HIS A 198 -9.02 -9.84 -6.05
CA HIS A 198 -9.30 -11.19 -5.61
C HIS A 198 -10.21 -11.96 -6.54
N ALA A 199 -10.19 -13.29 -6.35
CA ALA A 199 -11.35 -14.15 -6.60
C ALA A 199 -11.76 -14.35 -8.08
N ILE A 200 -10.81 -14.36 -9.04
CA ILE A 200 -11.11 -14.63 -10.46
C ILE A 200 -11.73 -16.03 -10.70
N LEU A 201 -11.48 -16.99 -9.81
CA LEU A 201 -12.01 -18.35 -9.87
C LEU A 201 -13.28 -18.56 -9.05
N HIS A 202 -13.85 -17.49 -8.48
CA HIS A 202 -15.07 -17.58 -7.67
C HIS A 202 -16.29 -18.01 -8.51
N ASP A 203 -17.26 -18.68 -7.85
CA ASP A 203 -18.40 -19.30 -8.51
C ASP A 203 -19.36 -18.30 -9.19
N ASP A 204 -19.30 -17.01 -8.84
CA ASP A 204 -20.08 -15.95 -9.51
C ASP A 204 -19.63 -15.72 -10.96
N LEU A 205 -18.38 -16.02 -11.29
CA LEU A 205 -17.88 -16.02 -12.67
C LEU A 205 -18.15 -17.36 -13.38
N GLY A 206 -18.39 -18.43 -12.62
CA GLY A 206 -18.84 -19.73 -13.15
C GLY A 206 -17.76 -20.52 -13.90
N VAL A 207 -16.49 -20.22 -13.63
CA VAL A 207 -15.32 -20.73 -14.39
C VAL A 207 -15.22 -22.25 -14.39
N TYR A 208 -15.54 -22.90 -13.26
CA TYR A 208 -15.38 -24.33 -13.08
C TYR A 208 -16.63 -24.95 -12.46
N ARG A 209 -17.07 -26.08 -13.03
CA ARG A 209 -18.08 -26.98 -12.45
C ARG A 209 -17.75 -28.43 -12.72
N GLU A 210 -18.36 -29.34 -11.97
CA GLU A 210 -18.35 -30.77 -12.25
C GLU A 210 -19.74 -31.24 -12.72
N VAL A 211 -19.89 -31.51 -14.02
CA VAL A 211 -21.14 -32.00 -14.62
C VAL A 211 -20.97 -33.49 -14.90
N ASP A 212 -21.85 -34.32 -14.32
CA ASP A 212 -21.76 -35.78 -14.38
C ASP A 212 -20.39 -36.34 -13.90
N GLY A 213 -19.72 -35.61 -13.00
CA GLY A 213 -18.42 -35.98 -12.43
C GLY A 213 -17.20 -35.53 -13.25
N GLU A 214 -17.42 -34.89 -14.41
CA GLU A 214 -16.35 -34.40 -15.29
C GLU A 214 -16.21 -32.86 -15.20
N PRO A 215 -14.99 -32.32 -15.26
CA PRO A 215 -14.76 -30.88 -15.31
C PRO A 215 -15.43 -30.21 -16.53
N ALA A 216 -16.11 -29.09 -16.28
CA ALA A 216 -16.66 -28.20 -17.28
C ALA A 216 -16.19 -26.76 -17.03
N TYR A 217 -15.76 -26.08 -18.09
CA TYR A 217 -15.20 -24.73 -18.02
C TYR A 217 -16.07 -23.73 -18.81
N ASP A 218 -16.35 -22.56 -18.21
CA ASP A 218 -17.04 -21.45 -18.88
C ASP A 218 -16.31 -20.13 -18.57
N PHE A 219 -15.62 -19.59 -19.58
CA PHE A 219 -14.83 -18.36 -19.44
C PHE A 219 -15.59 -17.09 -19.88
N SER A 220 -16.87 -17.20 -20.25
CA SER A 220 -17.62 -16.07 -20.82
C SER A 220 -17.66 -14.83 -19.91
N ARG A 221 -17.79 -15.02 -18.59
CA ARG A 221 -17.78 -13.89 -17.65
C ARG A 221 -16.39 -13.31 -17.39
N ILE A 222 -15.35 -14.14 -17.36
CA ILE A 222 -13.97 -13.65 -17.31
C ILE A 222 -13.69 -12.81 -18.55
N ASP A 223 -14.14 -13.27 -19.72
CA ASP A 223 -14.00 -12.54 -20.98
C ASP A 223 -14.64 -11.15 -20.90
N GLU A 224 -15.89 -11.06 -20.43
CA GLU A 224 -16.57 -9.76 -20.25
C GLU A 224 -15.83 -8.83 -19.28
N VAL A 225 -15.27 -9.38 -18.19
CA VAL A 225 -14.52 -8.61 -17.18
C VAL A 225 -13.19 -8.10 -17.75
N TYR A 226 -12.40 -8.96 -18.39
CA TYR A 226 -11.09 -8.59 -18.91
C TYR A 226 -11.18 -7.75 -20.18
N ASP A 227 -12.19 -7.96 -21.04
CA ASP A 227 -12.46 -7.05 -22.16
C ASP A 227 -12.70 -5.60 -21.67
N LYS A 228 -13.41 -5.42 -20.55
CA LYS A 228 -13.62 -4.10 -19.93
C LYS A 228 -12.31 -3.48 -19.44
N LEU A 229 -11.47 -4.25 -18.75
CA LEU A 229 -10.16 -3.76 -18.28
C LEU A 229 -9.26 -3.36 -19.44
N LEU A 230 -9.11 -4.24 -20.44
CA LEU A 230 -8.26 -3.99 -21.60
C LEU A 230 -8.79 -2.81 -22.44
N ALA A 231 -10.11 -2.60 -22.48
CA ALA A 231 -10.70 -1.42 -23.12
C ALA A 231 -10.41 -0.10 -22.39
N ILE A 232 -10.05 -0.14 -21.10
CA ILE A 232 -9.50 1.01 -20.37
C ILE A 232 -8.02 1.22 -20.72
N GLY A 233 -7.29 0.14 -21.05
CA GLY A 233 -5.83 0.12 -21.16
C GLY A 233 -5.15 -0.55 -19.96
N LEU A 234 -5.93 -1.12 -19.04
CA LEU A 234 -5.45 -1.82 -17.85
C LEU A 234 -5.27 -3.31 -18.13
N ARG A 235 -4.22 -3.90 -17.53
CA ARG A 235 -3.98 -5.35 -17.52
C ARG A 235 -4.33 -5.95 -16.17
N PRO A 236 -4.69 -7.24 -16.10
CA PRO A 236 -4.84 -7.91 -14.82
C PRO A 236 -3.49 -8.39 -14.26
N CYS A 237 -3.29 -8.21 -12.96
CA CYS A 237 -2.53 -9.16 -12.14
C CYS A 237 -3.52 -10.27 -11.78
N VAL A 238 -3.34 -11.45 -12.37
CA VAL A 238 -4.26 -12.58 -12.26
C VAL A 238 -3.97 -13.31 -10.94
N GLU A 239 -4.70 -12.94 -9.89
CA GLU A 239 -4.72 -13.73 -8.65
C GLU A 239 -5.47 -15.03 -8.87
N LEU A 240 -4.77 -16.16 -8.79
CA LEU A 240 -5.31 -17.50 -8.99
C LEU A 240 -5.96 -18.01 -7.69
N GLY A 241 -7.13 -17.47 -7.38
CA GLY A 241 -7.99 -17.84 -6.27
C GLY A 241 -9.41 -17.29 -6.46
N PHE A 242 -10.35 -17.51 -5.54
CA PHE A 242 -10.33 -18.55 -4.50
C PHE A 242 -10.80 -19.89 -5.09
N MET A 243 -10.96 -20.92 -4.26
CA MET A 243 -11.27 -22.27 -4.75
C MET A 243 -12.70 -22.36 -5.32
N PRO A 244 -12.92 -22.90 -6.54
CA PRO A 244 -14.27 -23.20 -7.01
C PRO A 244 -14.95 -24.27 -6.15
N ARG A 245 -16.27 -24.13 -5.91
CA ARG A 245 -16.98 -25.02 -4.98
C ARG A 245 -16.93 -26.49 -5.32
N ASP A 246 -17.07 -26.83 -6.60
CA ASP A 246 -17.05 -28.23 -7.03
C ASP A 246 -15.65 -28.85 -6.89
N LEU A 247 -14.58 -28.05 -6.85
CA LEU A 247 -13.20 -28.53 -6.68
C LEU A 247 -12.71 -28.49 -5.22
N ALA A 248 -13.40 -27.77 -4.35
CA ALA A 248 -12.99 -27.58 -2.96
C ALA A 248 -12.93 -28.89 -2.16
N GLY A 249 -11.87 -29.05 -1.36
CA GLY A 249 -11.75 -30.13 -0.37
C GLY A 249 -12.74 -29.96 0.79
N ASP A 250 -12.98 -28.71 1.19
CA ASP A 250 -13.98 -28.32 2.19
C ASP A 250 -14.72 -27.05 1.71
N PRO A 251 -15.89 -27.19 1.05
CA PRO A 251 -16.62 -26.07 0.46
C PRO A 251 -17.37 -25.19 1.47
N ASP A 252 -17.34 -25.56 2.77
CA ASP A 252 -17.97 -24.80 3.86
C ASP A 252 -16.96 -23.87 4.56
N ARG A 253 -15.66 -23.98 4.24
CA ARG A 253 -14.62 -23.06 4.70
C ARG A 253 -14.52 -21.88 3.77
N THR A 254 -15.08 -20.74 4.21
CA THR A 254 -15.15 -19.54 3.39
C THR A 254 -14.62 -18.29 4.10
N VAL A 255 -14.25 -17.30 3.31
CA VAL A 255 -13.90 -15.94 3.70
C VAL A 255 -14.84 -14.93 3.05
N PHE A 256 -14.99 -13.76 3.67
CA PHE A 256 -15.82 -12.64 3.22
C PHE A 256 -17.32 -12.91 3.12
N GLU A 257 -18.11 -11.85 2.91
CA GLU A 257 -19.57 -11.91 2.74
C GLU A 257 -19.96 -12.70 1.47
N TYR A 258 -19.15 -12.61 0.42
CA TYR A 258 -19.41 -13.32 -0.84
C TYR A 258 -19.03 -14.81 -0.80
N GLY A 259 -18.37 -15.27 0.27
CA GLY A 259 -18.14 -16.69 0.50
C GLY A 259 -17.04 -17.32 -0.35
N GLY A 260 -15.92 -16.62 -0.55
CA GLY A 260 -14.73 -17.17 -1.22
C GLY A 260 -14.23 -18.41 -0.48
N ILE A 261 -14.06 -19.55 -1.15
CA ILE A 261 -13.70 -20.82 -0.50
C ILE A 261 -12.19 -20.92 -0.32
N ILE A 262 -11.76 -21.13 0.92
CA ILE A 262 -10.35 -21.04 1.32
C ILE A 262 -9.65 -22.40 1.50
N SER A 263 -10.31 -23.49 1.10
CA SER A 263 -9.76 -24.83 1.25
C SER A 263 -8.88 -25.25 0.06
N PRO A 264 -7.92 -26.17 0.29
CA PRO A 264 -7.19 -26.81 -0.80
C PRO A 264 -8.14 -27.55 -1.77
N PRO A 265 -7.68 -27.85 -3.00
CA PRO A 265 -8.49 -28.64 -3.92
C PRO A 265 -8.61 -30.09 -3.43
N LYS A 266 -9.77 -30.73 -3.66
CA LYS A 266 -9.98 -32.16 -3.42
C LYS A 266 -9.19 -33.04 -4.41
N ASP A 267 -8.81 -32.47 -5.55
CA ASP A 267 -8.07 -33.12 -6.63
C ASP A 267 -7.05 -32.14 -7.23
N TRP A 268 -5.77 -32.47 -7.09
CA TRP A 268 -4.65 -31.62 -7.52
C TRP A 268 -4.43 -31.63 -9.03
N ASP A 269 -4.76 -32.74 -9.71
CA ASP A 269 -4.65 -32.83 -11.16
C ASP A 269 -5.73 -31.96 -11.80
N ARG A 270 -6.96 -31.97 -11.25
CA ARG A 270 -8.03 -31.07 -11.70
C ARG A 270 -7.73 -29.60 -11.45
N TRP A 271 -7.06 -29.26 -10.35
CA TRP A 271 -6.56 -27.90 -10.13
C TRP A 271 -5.54 -27.49 -11.19
N SER A 272 -4.55 -28.34 -11.45
CA SER A 272 -3.56 -28.13 -12.52
C SER A 272 -4.23 -27.92 -13.89
N ASP A 273 -5.20 -28.77 -14.23
CA ASP A 273 -5.96 -28.70 -15.48
C ASP A 273 -6.79 -27.42 -15.59
N LEU A 274 -7.42 -26.97 -14.49
CA LEU A 274 -8.15 -25.70 -14.43
C LEU A 274 -7.21 -24.52 -14.73
N VAL A 275 -6.09 -24.41 -14.00
CA VAL A 275 -5.11 -23.33 -14.20
C VAL A 275 -4.58 -23.35 -15.63
N GLY A 276 -4.12 -24.51 -16.11
CA GLY A 276 -3.59 -24.64 -17.47
C GLY A 276 -4.64 -24.34 -18.55
N THR A 277 -5.92 -24.67 -18.31
CA THR A 277 -7.00 -24.38 -19.26
C THR A 277 -7.36 -22.90 -19.27
N LEU A 278 -7.42 -22.24 -18.11
CA LEU A 278 -7.61 -20.80 -18.02
C LEU A 278 -6.47 -20.06 -18.76
N VAL A 279 -5.21 -20.37 -18.47
CA VAL A 279 -4.05 -19.70 -19.09
C VAL A 279 -4.05 -19.89 -20.61
N ARG A 280 -4.33 -21.10 -21.11
CA ARG A 280 -4.48 -21.37 -22.56
C ARG A 280 -5.61 -20.53 -23.17
N HIS A 281 -6.77 -20.48 -22.51
CA HIS A 281 -7.90 -19.68 -22.98
C HIS A 281 -7.54 -18.18 -23.07
N LEU A 282 -6.86 -17.63 -22.06
CA LEU A 282 -6.40 -16.24 -22.07
C LEU A 282 -5.45 -15.96 -23.25
N ILE A 283 -4.50 -16.85 -23.52
CA ILE A 283 -3.60 -16.74 -24.69
C ILE A 283 -4.39 -16.84 -26.00
N ASP A 284 -5.31 -17.79 -26.11
CA ASP A 284 -6.10 -18.01 -27.33
C ASP A 284 -6.98 -16.79 -27.65
N ARG A 285 -7.51 -16.12 -26.62
CA ARG A 285 -8.38 -14.94 -26.76
C ARG A 285 -7.61 -13.65 -26.99
N TYR A 286 -6.63 -13.35 -26.14
CA TYR A 286 -5.95 -12.05 -26.10
C TYR A 286 -4.61 -12.04 -26.85
N GLY A 287 -4.09 -13.21 -27.21
CA GLY A 287 -2.81 -13.39 -27.87
C GLY A 287 -1.64 -13.47 -26.88
N ALA A 288 -0.65 -14.30 -27.22
CA ALA A 288 0.53 -14.49 -26.37
C ALA A 288 1.30 -13.17 -26.12
N ASP A 289 1.42 -12.30 -27.13
CA ASP A 289 2.14 -11.03 -26.99
C ASP A 289 1.51 -10.12 -25.92
N GLU A 290 0.20 -10.18 -25.71
CA GLU A 290 -0.46 -9.43 -24.64
C GLU A 290 -0.28 -10.13 -23.28
N VAL A 291 -0.62 -11.42 -23.20
CA VAL A 291 -0.65 -12.18 -21.94
C VAL A 291 0.75 -12.37 -21.33
N LEU A 292 1.82 -12.28 -22.11
CA LEU A 292 3.20 -12.26 -21.59
C LEU A 292 3.52 -11.05 -20.70
N HIS A 293 2.69 -10.00 -20.74
CA HIS A 293 2.82 -8.84 -19.87
C HIS A 293 1.94 -8.94 -18.62
N TRP A 294 1.27 -10.08 -18.39
CA TRP A 294 0.41 -10.31 -17.23
C TRP A 294 1.16 -11.11 -16.17
N ASP A 295 0.81 -10.84 -14.92
CA ASP A 295 1.38 -11.50 -13.75
C ASP A 295 0.38 -12.53 -13.21
N PHE A 296 0.80 -13.78 -13.02
CA PHE A 296 -0.03 -14.84 -12.42
C PHE A 296 0.38 -15.03 -10.96
N GLU A 297 -0.37 -14.41 -10.05
CA GLU A 297 -0.14 -14.45 -8.61
C GLU A 297 -0.85 -15.66 -8.00
N VAL A 298 -0.15 -16.48 -7.22
CA VAL A 298 -0.73 -17.67 -6.60
C VAL A 298 -1.38 -17.32 -5.27
N TRP A 299 -2.71 -17.38 -5.23
CA TRP A 299 -3.54 -17.23 -4.02
C TRP A 299 -3.45 -15.84 -3.34
N ASN A 300 -4.04 -15.72 -2.15
CA ASN A 300 -4.01 -14.53 -1.30
C ASN A 300 -3.79 -14.91 0.18
N GLU A 301 -2.82 -14.29 0.84
CA GLU A 301 -2.56 -14.28 2.29
C GLU A 301 -2.67 -15.64 3.00
N ALA A 302 -2.18 -16.72 2.39
CA ALA A 302 -2.32 -18.07 2.95
C ALA A 302 -1.63 -18.28 4.31
N ASN A 303 -0.80 -17.34 4.76
CA ASN A 303 -0.22 -17.32 6.09
C ASN A 303 -1.22 -16.94 7.19
N LEU A 304 -2.46 -16.57 6.85
CA LEU A 304 -3.56 -16.32 7.78
C LEU A 304 -4.63 -17.41 7.67
N GLU A 305 -5.13 -17.90 8.82
CA GLU A 305 -6.15 -18.97 8.87
C GLU A 305 -7.46 -18.59 8.17
N VAL A 306 -7.76 -17.29 8.10
CA VAL A 306 -8.96 -16.76 7.44
C VAL A 306 -8.91 -16.84 5.92
N PHE A 307 -7.71 -17.02 5.33
CA PHE A 307 -7.51 -17.07 3.88
C PHE A 307 -7.03 -18.42 3.36
N TRP A 308 -6.61 -19.31 4.25
CA TRP A 308 -6.19 -20.66 3.91
C TRP A 308 -6.50 -21.62 5.05
N SER A 309 -7.33 -22.64 4.78
CA SER A 309 -7.80 -23.56 5.81
C SER A 309 -6.86 -24.74 6.08
N SER A 310 -5.63 -24.71 5.57
CA SER A 310 -4.67 -25.81 5.70
C SER A 310 -3.26 -25.31 6.06
N THR A 311 -2.25 -26.17 5.91
CA THR A 311 -0.87 -25.91 6.30
C THR A 311 -0.09 -25.16 5.22
N ARG A 312 1.02 -24.55 5.62
CA ARG A 312 2.03 -23.99 4.70
C ARG A 312 2.51 -25.01 3.70
N ASP A 313 2.77 -26.26 4.08
CA ASP A 313 3.19 -27.31 3.16
C ASP A 313 2.15 -27.59 2.06
N GLU A 314 0.86 -27.60 2.41
CA GLU A 314 -0.20 -27.73 1.39
C GLU A 314 -0.28 -26.49 0.50
N TRP A 315 0.00 -25.29 1.03
CA TRP A 315 0.11 -24.10 0.20
C TRP A 315 1.34 -24.13 -0.72
N MET A 316 2.50 -24.58 -0.24
CA MET A 316 3.70 -24.78 -1.07
C MET A 316 3.44 -25.79 -2.19
N ARG A 317 2.63 -26.83 -1.92
CA ARG A 317 2.14 -27.75 -2.95
C ARG A 317 1.22 -27.05 -3.96
N LEU A 318 0.31 -26.19 -3.50
CA LEU A 318 -0.52 -25.35 -4.38
C LEU A 318 0.36 -24.49 -5.28
N TYR A 319 1.39 -23.88 -4.73
CA TYR A 319 2.37 -23.10 -5.50
C TYR A 319 3.05 -23.96 -6.57
N ASP A 320 3.65 -25.09 -6.20
CA ASP A 320 4.37 -25.97 -7.15
C ASP A 320 3.46 -26.42 -8.30
N VAL A 321 2.22 -26.86 -7.99
CA VAL A 321 1.26 -27.32 -9.00
C VAL A 321 0.82 -26.17 -9.92
N THR A 322 0.54 -24.99 -9.34
CA THR A 322 0.09 -23.82 -10.10
C THR A 322 1.20 -23.28 -11.01
N ALA A 323 2.42 -23.11 -10.48
CA ALA A 323 3.57 -22.64 -11.24
C ALA A 323 3.91 -23.60 -12.40
N ALA A 324 3.87 -24.91 -12.14
CA ALA A 324 4.07 -25.91 -13.19
C ALA A 324 2.98 -25.82 -14.27
N ALA A 325 1.70 -25.66 -13.90
CA ALA A 325 0.59 -25.55 -14.85
C ALA A 325 0.71 -24.31 -15.74
N VAL A 326 1.04 -23.13 -15.18
CA VAL A 326 1.26 -21.89 -15.94
C VAL A 326 2.41 -22.07 -16.93
N LYS A 327 3.56 -22.57 -16.46
CA LYS A 327 4.78 -22.71 -17.27
C LYS A 327 4.69 -23.82 -18.33
N ALA A 328 3.84 -24.82 -18.13
CA ALA A 328 3.56 -25.84 -19.12
C ALA A 328 2.81 -25.28 -20.35
N VAL A 329 2.09 -24.17 -20.19
CA VAL A 329 1.41 -23.48 -21.32
C VAL A 329 2.41 -22.64 -22.11
N ASP A 330 3.13 -21.75 -21.45
CA ASP A 330 4.26 -21.01 -22.03
C ASP A 330 5.30 -20.70 -20.94
N PRO A 331 6.56 -21.16 -21.06
CA PRO A 331 7.57 -20.99 -20.02
C PRO A 331 7.97 -19.53 -19.76
N ARG A 332 7.58 -18.60 -20.66
CA ARG A 332 7.87 -17.16 -20.53
C ARG A 332 6.86 -16.40 -19.68
N LEU A 333 5.69 -16.96 -19.39
CA LEU A 333 4.68 -16.32 -18.53
C LEU A 333 5.22 -16.14 -17.11
N ALA A 334 4.96 -15.00 -16.50
CA ALA A 334 5.42 -14.73 -15.14
C ALA A 334 4.48 -15.37 -14.10
N VAL A 335 5.03 -16.11 -13.15
CA VAL A 335 4.30 -16.66 -11.98
C VAL A 335 5.03 -16.34 -10.69
N GLY A 336 4.27 -16.05 -9.63
CA GLY A 336 4.83 -15.56 -8.37
C GLY A 336 3.89 -15.69 -7.17
N GLY A 337 4.42 -15.36 -6.00
CA GLY A 337 3.77 -15.48 -4.69
C GLY A 337 4.73 -15.04 -3.59
N PRO A 338 4.44 -15.24 -2.29
CA PRO A 338 3.30 -15.98 -1.75
C PRO A 338 2.01 -15.17 -1.57
N SER A 339 1.96 -13.90 -1.97
CA SER A 339 0.85 -12.98 -1.71
C SER A 339 0.50 -12.87 -0.23
N SER A 340 1.50 -13.01 0.64
CA SER A 340 1.35 -13.12 2.09
C SER A 340 0.95 -11.82 2.77
N ALA A 341 0.28 -11.93 3.90
CA ALA A 341 0.13 -10.82 4.84
C ALA A 341 1.47 -10.50 5.52
N ALA A 342 1.73 -9.22 5.80
CA ALA A 342 2.85 -8.74 6.60
C ALA A 342 4.24 -9.31 6.20
N ALA A 343 4.57 -9.37 4.91
CA ALA A 343 5.84 -9.93 4.39
C ALA A 343 6.17 -11.38 4.81
N GLY A 344 5.19 -12.13 5.32
CA GLY A 344 5.38 -13.51 5.78
C GLY A 344 5.70 -14.47 4.63
N TRP A 345 6.28 -15.64 4.91
CA TRP A 345 6.44 -16.72 3.93
C TRP A 345 7.27 -16.42 2.65
N VAL A 346 7.79 -15.20 2.43
CA VAL A 346 8.63 -14.88 1.27
C VAL A 346 9.93 -15.68 1.32
N ASP A 347 10.58 -15.70 2.49
CA ASP A 347 11.77 -16.52 2.75
C ASP A 347 11.49 -18.01 2.58
N GLU A 348 10.36 -18.48 3.12
CA GLU A 348 9.90 -19.86 3.06
C GLU A 348 9.65 -20.32 1.62
N LEU A 349 9.02 -19.47 0.78
CA LEU A 349 8.78 -19.78 -0.62
C LEU A 349 10.10 -19.90 -1.39
N LEU A 350 11.05 -18.98 -1.16
CA LEU A 350 12.34 -19.00 -1.83
C LEU A 350 13.20 -20.20 -1.39
N GLU A 351 13.20 -20.54 -0.10
CA GLU A 351 13.83 -21.76 0.41
C GLU A 351 13.20 -23.02 -0.20
N HIS A 352 11.86 -23.11 -0.21
CA HIS A 352 11.13 -24.24 -0.80
C HIS A 352 11.46 -24.41 -2.29
N THR A 353 11.36 -23.33 -3.07
CA THR A 353 11.61 -23.36 -4.51
C THR A 353 13.07 -23.60 -4.88
N SER A 354 14.03 -23.20 -4.03
CA SER A 354 15.43 -23.58 -4.18
C SER A 354 15.63 -25.10 -4.13
N ARG A 355 14.73 -25.83 -3.45
CA ARG A 355 14.74 -27.29 -3.31
C ARG A 355 13.84 -28.00 -4.32
N SER A 356 12.64 -27.48 -4.57
CA SER A 356 11.66 -28.09 -5.48
C SER A 356 12.00 -27.83 -6.96
N GLY A 357 12.67 -26.72 -7.25
CA GLY A 357 12.95 -26.25 -8.61
C GLY A 357 11.75 -25.56 -9.28
N ALA A 358 10.66 -25.30 -8.56
CA ALA A 358 9.56 -24.50 -9.07
C ALA A 358 10.02 -23.06 -9.35
N PRO A 359 9.59 -22.44 -10.46
CA PRO A 359 10.02 -21.10 -10.83
C PRO A 359 9.29 -20.03 -10.01
N VAL A 360 10.03 -18.97 -9.65
CA VAL A 360 9.51 -17.74 -9.03
C VAL A 360 10.00 -16.56 -9.86
N ASP A 361 9.15 -15.99 -10.72
CA ASP A 361 9.53 -14.84 -11.56
C ASP A 361 9.38 -13.51 -10.81
N PHE A 362 8.53 -13.48 -9.79
CA PHE A 362 8.31 -12.34 -8.90
C PHE A 362 7.88 -12.83 -7.51
N VAL A 363 8.24 -12.06 -6.49
CA VAL A 363 7.73 -12.24 -5.13
C VAL A 363 6.63 -11.23 -4.86
N THR A 364 5.57 -11.67 -4.17
CA THR A 364 4.45 -10.82 -3.77
C THR A 364 4.12 -10.90 -2.30
N THR A 365 3.76 -9.77 -1.72
CA THR A 365 3.34 -9.68 -0.31
C THR A 365 2.65 -8.36 0.00
N HIS A 366 2.05 -8.28 1.18
CA HIS A 366 1.33 -7.12 1.69
C HIS A 366 1.95 -6.57 2.98
N THR A 367 1.65 -5.31 3.29
CA THR A 367 1.84 -4.72 4.63
C THR A 367 0.95 -3.50 4.80
N TYR A 368 0.58 -3.20 6.03
CA TYR A 368 -0.26 -2.08 6.36
C TYR A 368 0.29 -1.24 7.50
N GLY A 369 0.08 0.07 7.41
CA GLY A 369 0.45 0.99 8.48
C GLY A 369 1.93 1.34 8.55
N ASN A 370 2.73 0.87 7.59
CA ASN A 370 4.14 1.22 7.47
C ASN A 370 4.60 1.22 6.01
N SER A 371 5.76 1.78 5.73
CA SER A 371 6.40 1.72 4.42
C SER A 371 6.88 0.30 4.10
N PRO A 372 6.85 -0.14 2.83
CA PRO A 372 7.26 -1.50 2.45
C PRO A 372 8.74 -1.76 2.77
N LEU A 373 9.01 -2.88 3.44
CA LEU A 373 10.35 -3.36 3.75
C LEU A 373 11.18 -3.60 2.47
N ASP A 374 12.50 -3.65 2.60
CA ASP A 374 13.40 -3.94 1.48
C ASP A 374 13.60 -5.46 1.35
N LEU A 375 12.98 -6.09 0.35
CA LEU A 375 13.11 -7.54 0.13
C LEU A 375 14.34 -7.93 -0.69
N ARG A 376 15.15 -6.97 -1.19
CA ARG A 376 16.35 -7.28 -1.98
C ARG A 376 17.38 -8.12 -1.20
N PRO A 377 17.64 -7.90 0.10
CA PRO A 377 18.48 -8.77 0.90
C PRO A 377 17.94 -10.21 1.03
N THR A 378 16.61 -10.37 1.13
CA THR A 378 15.96 -11.70 1.10
C THR A 378 16.22 -12.38 -0.24
N LEU A 379 15.98 -11.71 -1.38
CA LEU A 379 16.27 -12.28 -2.71
C LEU A 379 17.75 -12.65 -2.88
N ALA A 380 18.66 -11.79 -2.44
CA ALA A 380 20.10 -12.02 -2.53
C ALA A 380 20.55 -13.27 -1.75
N ARG A 381 19.91 -13.56 -0.59
CA ARG A 381 20.19 -14.74 0.23
C ARG A 381 19.93 -16.05 -0.52
N TYR A 382 18.92 -16.07 -1.38
CA TYR A 382 18.55 -17.22 -2.21
C TYR A 382 19.07 -17.14 -3.65
N GLY A 383 19.88 -16.12 -3.98
CA GLY A 383 20.37 -15.90 -5.34
C GLY A 383 19.28 -15.64 -6.38
N SER A 384 18.12 -15.13 -5.93
CA SER A 384 16.96 -14.84 -6.78
C SER A 384 17.09 -13.47 -7.45
N THR A 385 16.59 -13.37 -8.68
CA THR A 385 16.45 -12.11 -9.43
C THR A 385 14.98 -11.77 -9.70
N ALA A 386 14.08 -12.35 -8.91
CA ALA A 386 12.64 -12.11 -9.01
C ALA A 386 12.32 -10.62 -8.86
N ARG A 387 11.27 -10.14 -9.55
CA ARG A 387 10.70 -8.80 -9.26
C ARG A 387 10.09 -8.77 -7.87
N ILE A 388 9.97 -7.59 -7.28
CA ILE A 388 9.35 -7.37 -5.96
C ILE A 388 8.07 -6.56 -6.15
N LEU A 389 6.92 -7.21 -5.95
CA LEU A 389 5.60 -6.57 -6.06
C LEU A 389 4.93 -6.56 -4.69
N TRP A 390 4.61 -5.38 -4.18
CA TRP A 390 3.72 -5.26 -3.03
C TRP A 390 2.30 -5.12 -3.57
N THR A 391 1.60 -6.24 -3.68
CA THR A 391 0.30 -6.36 -4.38
C THR A 391 -0.88 -5.80 -3.58
N GLU A 392 -0.63 -5.50 -2.30
CA GLU A 392 -1.56 -4.82 -1.40
C GLU A 392 -0.81 -3.99 -0.36
N TRP A 393 -1.17 -2.71 -0.23
CA TRP A 393 -0.56 -1.80 0.72
C TRP A 393 -1.52 -0.66 1.08
N GLY A 394 -1.49 -0.24 2.34
CA GLY A 394 -2.34 0.85 2.79
C GLY A 394 -2.02 1.34 4.20
N VAL A 395 -2.80 2.33 4.65
CA VAL A 395 -2.62 2.95 5.96
C VAL A 395 -3.05 2.05 7.12
N THR A 396 -3.97 1.10 6.89
CA THR A 396 -4.47 0.17 7.89
C THR A 396 -5.11 -1.03 7.20
N PRO A 397 -5.02 -2.26 7.74
CA PRO A 397 -5.70 -3.43 7.18
C PRO A 397 -7.19 -3.47 7.60
N THR A 398 -7.65 -2.50 8.39
CA THR A 398 -9.01 -2.49 8.94
C THR A 398 -9.96 -1.74 8.03
N HIS A 399 -10.83 -2.48 7.34
CA HIS A 399 -11.96 -1.88 6.63
C HIS A 399 -12.86 -1.15 7.63
N PHE A 400 -13.44 -0.03 7.22
CA PHE A 400 -14.24 0.88 8.04
C PHE A 400 -13.49 1.70 9.10
N ASN A 401 -12.16 1.71 9.08
CA ASN A 401 -11.38 2.59 9.94
C ASN A 401 -11.42 4.03 9.41
N PRO A 402 -11.86 5.04 10.21
CA PRO A 402 -11.94 6.44 9.77
C PRO A 402 -10.62 7.02 9.24
N VAL A 403 -9.46 6.46 9.63
CA VAL A 403 -8.16 6.93 9.13
C VAL A 403 -8.08 6.86 7.60
N ASN A 404 -8.77 5.92 6.97
CA ASN A 404 -8.81 5.75 5.51
C ASN A 404 -9.37 6.97 4.77
N ASP A 405 -10.28 7.72 5.39
CA ASP A 405 -10.88 8.92 4.77
C ASP A 405 -10.04 10.19 5.08
N SER A 406 -9.11 10.12 6.03
CA SER A 406 -8.38 11.27 6.57
C SER A 406 -7.24 11.77 5.67
N VAL A 407 -6.87 13.04 5.82
CA VAL A 407 -5.66 13.63 5.21
C VAL A 407 -4.38 12.93 5.68
N SER A 408 -4.34 12.36 6.89
CA SER A 408 -3.17 11.63 7.40
C SER A 408 -2.82 10.43 6.52
N SER A 409 -3.84 9.72 6.01
CA SER A 409 -3.63 8.61 5.09
C SER A 409 -3.03 9.04 3.75
N ALA A 410 -3.25 10.29 3.34
CA ALA A 410 -2.67 10.86 2.13
C ALA A 410 -1.18 11.17 2.32
N THR A 411 -0.79 11.75 3.45
CA THR A 411 0.65 11.99 3.73
C THR A 411 1.40 10.70 4.04
N PHE A 412 0.74 9.71 4.64
CA PHE A 412 1.24 8.33 4.72
C PHE A 412 1.49 7.74 3.33
N LEU A 413 0.55 7.91 2.39
CA LEU A 413 0.72 7.47 1.01
C LEU A 413 1.97 8.10 0.37
N LEU A 414 2.15 9.42 0.50
CA LEU A 414 3.33 10.11 -0.02
C LEU A 414 4.63 9.59 0.59
N HIS A 415 4.66 9.40 1.91
CA HIS A 415 5.81 8.84 2.63
C HIS A 415 6.18 7.43 2.11
N GLY A 416 5.19 6.53 2.01
CA GLY A 416 5.42 5.17 1.55
C GLY A 416 5.85 5.09 0.08
N MET A 417 5.24 5.89 -0.81
CA MET A 417 5.63 5.95 -2.22
C MET A 417 7.04 6.51 -2.40
N ARG A 418 7.43 7.51 -1.60
CA ARG A 418 8.81 8.03 -1.60
C ARG A 418 9.79 6.98 -1.10
N SER A 419 9.48 6.33 0.02
CA SER A 419 10.34 5.29 0.57
C SER A 419 10.51 4.13 -0.42
N ALA A 420 9.45 3.71 -1.11
CA ALA A 420 9.48 2.64 -2.11
C ALA A 420 10.30 2.94 -3.37
N SER A 421 10.52 4.22 -3.69
CA SER A 421 11.14 4.66 -4.94
C SER A 421 12.49 3.98 -5.19
N GLY A 422 12.59 3.25 -6.29
CA GLY A 422 13.83 2.56 -6.70
C GLY A 422 14.19 1.30 -5.91
N ARG A 423 13.33 0.82 -4.99
CA ARG A 423 13.56 -0.41 -4.21
C ARG A 423 12.73 -1.62 -4.67
N LEU A 424 11.62 -1.37 -5.34
CA LEU A 424 10.61 -2.37 -5.72
C LEU A 424 10.03 -2.08 -7.11
N ASP A 425 9.35 -3.07 -7.68
CA ASP A 425 8.80 -2.99 -9.04
C ASP A 425 7.34 -2.51 -9.06
N ALA A 426 6.56 -2.73 -7.99
CA ALA A 426 5.19 -2.23 -7.85
C ALA A 426 4.79 -2.05 -6.37
N LEU A 427 4.11 -0.94 -6.05
CA LEU A 427 3.44 -0.73 -4.76
C LEU A 427 1.96 -0.43 -5.01
N SER A 428 1.13 -1.45 -4.87
CA SER A 428 -0.30 -1.41 -5.13
C SER A 428 -1.06 -0.87 -3.93
N TYR A 429 -1.64 0.34 -4.06
CA TYR A 429 -2.53 0.86 -3.04
C TYR A 429 -3.86 0.10 -3.05
N TRP A 430 -4.30 -0.39 -1.89
CA TRP A 430 -5.59 -1.07 -1.72
C TRP A 430 -6.64 -0.05 -1.26
N VAL A 431 -7.59 0.42 -2.09
CA VAL A 431 -7.95 0.06 -3.50
C VAL A 431 -8.45 1.27 -4.31
N ALA A 432 -8.71 1.10 -5.61
CA ALA A 432 -9.25 2.15 -6.48
C ALA A 432 -10.61 2.74 -6.03
N SER A 433 -11.54 1.94 -5.53
CA SER A 433 -12.94 2.35 -5.28
C SER A 433 -13.51 1.82 -3.97
N ASP A 434 -14.41 2.59 -3.34
CA ASP A 434 -15.23 2.17 -2.19
C ASP A 434 -16.37 1.22 -2.58
N HIS A 435 -16.57 0.91 -3.87
CA HIS A 435 -17.41 -0.23 -4.25
C HIS A 435 -16.72 -1.53 -3.84
N PHE A 436 -16.90 -1.85 -2.56
CA PHE A 436 -16.19 -2.89 -1.84
C PHE A 436 -17.18 -3.64 -0.94
N GLU A 437 -17.13 -4.97 -0.88
CA GLU A 437 -18.15 -5.75 -0.15
C GLU A 437 -17.63 -6.94 0.65
N GLU A 438 -16.32 -7.10 0.80
CA GLU A 438 -15.71 -8.18 1.60
C GLU A 438 -16.34 -8.34 2.98
N LEU A 439 -16.60 -7.22 3.67
CA LEU A 439 -17.22 -7.17 4.99
C LEU A 439 -18.58 -6.45 4.96
N GLY A 440 -19.26 -6.51 3.81
CA GLY A 440 -20.52 -5.84 3.54
C GLY A 440 -20.36 -4.54 2.75
N ARG A 441 -21.44 -4.16 2.06
CA ARG A 441 -21.50 -2.96 1.22
C ARG A 441 -21.36 -1.67 2.05
N PRO A 442 -20.89 -0.57 1.44
CA PRO A 442 -20.82 0.73 2.10
C PRO A 442 -22.18 1.12 2.69
N PRO A 443 -22.27 1.45 3.99
CA PRO A 443 -23.53 1.82 4.61
C PRO A 443 -23.92 3.28 4.35
N ARG A 444 -22.94 4.15 4.06
CA ARG A 444 -23.05 5.61 3.88
C ARG A 444 -21.83 6.13 3.11
N LEU A 445 -21.81 7.41 2.70
CA LEU A 445 -20.69 7.99 1.93
C LEU A 445 -19.34 7.80 2.65
N LEU A 446 -19.19 8.39 3.84
CA LEU A 446 -17.97 8.31 4.63
C LEU A 446 -18.12 7.22 5.68
N HIS A 447 -17.39 6.14 5.48
CA HIS A 447 -17.50 4.93 6.29
C HIS A 447 -16.13 4.34 6.65
N GLY A 448 -15.01 4.99 6.31
CA GLY A 448 -13.67 4.45 6.51
C GLY A 448 -13.29 3.36 5.50
N GLY A 449 -13.85 3.41 4.30
CA GLY A 449 -13.61 2.44 3.23
C GLY A 449 -12.21 2.52 2.64
N PHE A 450 -11.70 1.41 2.10
CA PHE A 450 -10.36 1.34 1.52
C PHE A 450 -10.18 2.17 0.23
N GLY A 451 -11.28 2.51 -0.45
CA GLY A 451 -11.26 3.18 -1.74
C GLY A 451 -10.52 4.51 -1.74
N LEU A 452 -9.77 4.75 -2.81
CA LEU A 452 -9.27 6.07 -3.20
C LEU A 452 -10.43 6.98 -3.65
N ILE A 453 -11.46 6.39 -4.25
CA ILE A 453 -12.63 7.09 -4.79
C ILE A 453 -13.89 6.54 -4.09
N THR A 454 -14.76 7.42 -3.60
CA THR A 454 -15.99 7.04 -2.88
C THR A 454 -17.00 6.39 -3.82
N VAL A 455 -18.02 5.74 -3.23
CA VAL A 455 -19.31 5.57 -3.93
C VAL A 455 -19.81 6.96 -4.31
N GLY A 456 -20.24 7.16 -5.56
CA GLY A 456 -20.57 8.48 -6.11
C GLY A 456 -19.41 9.19 -6.80
N GLY A 457 -18.23 8.56 -6.88
CA GLY A 457 -17.13 9.00 -7.74
C GLY A 457 -16.28 10.15 -7.20
N ILE A 458 -16.37 10.49 -5.91
CA ILE A 458 -15.61 11.60 -5.32
C ILE A 458 -14.24 11.09 -4.83
N ALA A 459 -13.18 11.78 -5.23
CA ALA A 459 -11.82 11.54 -4.79
C ALA A 459 -11.68 11.79 -3.27
N LYS A 460 -11.00 10.86 -2.59
CA LYS A 460 -10.54 11.06 -1.22
C LYS A 460 -9.15 11.68 -1.21
N SER A 461 -8.71 12.15 -0.04
CA SER A 461 -7.38 12.73 0.18
C SER A 461 -6.24 11.87 -0.40
N ARG A 462 -6.34 10.54 -0.32
CA ARG A 462 -5.36 9.61 -0.88
C ARG A 462 -5.30 9.61 -2.40
N TYR A 463 -6.45 9.71 -3.08
CA TYR A 463 -6.49 9.88 -4.53
C TYR A 463 -5.78 11.17 -4.92
N HIS A 464 -6.06 12.26 -4.19
CA HIS A 464 -5.41 13.53 -4.43
C HIS A 464 -3.89 13.46 -4.21
N ALA A 465 -3.39 12.73 -3.21
CA ALA A 465 -1.96 12.50 -3.04
C ALA A 465 -1.32 11.79 -4.25
N LEU A 466 -1.95 10.74 -4.78
CA LEU A 466 -1.52 10.09 -6.02
C LEU A 466 -1.57 11.04 -7.22
N HIS A 467 -2.61 11.87 -7.30
CA HIS A 467 -2.72 12.89 -8.34
C HIS A 467 -1.57 13.89 -8.23
N LEU A 468 -1.20 14.36 -7.03
CA LEU A 468 -0.04 15.24 -6.85
C LEU A 468 1.28 14.56 -7.26
N LEU A 469 1.45 13.27 -6.97
CA LEU A 469 2.61 12.48 -7.42
C LEU A 469 2.65 12.37 -8.96
N SER A 470 1.50 12.19 -9.62
CA SER A 470 1.45 12.08 -11.09
C SER A 470 1.87 13.38 -11.81
N ARG A 471 1.89 14.52 -11.10
CA ARG A 471 2.36 15.82 -11.61
C ARG A 471 3.87 16.05 -11.48
N LEU A 472 4.62 15.12 -10.89
CA LEU A 472 6.08 15.17 -10.87
C LEU A 472 6.64 14.90 -12.29
N GLY A 473 7.73 15.56 -12.63
CA GLY A 473 8.48 15.33 -13.88
C GLY A 473 9.30 14.05 -13.83
N ASP A 474 10.02 13.75 -14.92
CA ASP A 474 10.71 12.47 -15.08
C ASP A 474 12.15 12.47 -14.53
N THR A 475 12.69 13.63 -14.18
CA THR A 475 14.03 13.77 -13.61
C THR A 475 13.96 14.23 -12.16
N GLU A 476 14.22 13.34 -11.21
CA GLU A 476 14.36 13.65 -9.80
C GLU A 476 15.56 14.55 -9.53
N LEU A 477 15.36 15.56 -8.67
CA LEU A 477 16.39 16.52 -8.28
C LEU A 477 16.75 16.36 -6.79
N PRO A 478 18.02 16.56 -6.42
CA PRO A 478 18.43 16.60 -5.02
C PRO A 478 17.76 17.75 -4.26
N VAL A 479 17.26 17.45 -3.07
CA VAL A 479 16.74 18.41 -2.11
C VAL A 479 17.57 18.33 -0.84
N GLU A 480 18.09 19.46 -0.38
CA GLU A 480 18.70 19.60 0.93
C GLU A 480 17.69 20.20 1.90
N ALA A 481 17.51 19.58 3.06
CA ALA A 481 16.63 20.07 4.11
C ALA A 481 17.41 20.35 5.40
N SER A 482 17.01 21.40 6.12
CA SER A 482 17.56 21.70 7.45
C SER A 482 16.51 22.36 8.33
N GLY A 483 16.72 22.32 9.65
CA GLY A 483 15.78 22.83 10.63
C GLY A 483 15.00 21.73 11.36
N ASP A 484 14.06 22.14 12.20
CA ASP A 484 13.32 21.23 13.07
C ASP A 484 12.26 20.45 12.27
N GLY A 485 12.45 19.14 12.13
CA GLY A 485 11.57 18.25 11.38
C GLY A 485 12.03 17.96 9.94
N ALA A 486 13.16 18.51 9.51
CA ALA A 486 13.75 18.26 8.20
C ALA A 486 14.08 16.77 7.96
N ASP A 487 13.82 16.29 6.74
CA ASP A 487 13.99 14.91 6.24
C ASP A 487 13.17 13.83 6.97
N GLY A 488 12.39 14.24 7.96
CA GLY A 488 11.61 13.35 8.82
C GLY A 488 10.13 13.72 8.76
N LEU A 489 9.71 14.66 9.61
CA LEU A 489 8.34 15.19 9.59
C LEU A 489 8.02 15.86 8.25
N VAL A 490 8.91 16.76 7.82
CA VAL A 490 8.80 17.46 6.54
C VAL A 490 9.71 16.79 5.53
N GLN A 491 9.09 16.21 4.51
CA GLN A 491 9.77 15.57 3.40
C GLN A 491 9.46 16.30 2.10
N ALA A 492 10.35 16.17 1.13
CA ALA A 492 10.19 16.78 -0.18
C ALA A 492 10.63 15.84 -1.30
N TRP A 493 9.97 15.94 -2.46
CA TRP A 493 10.33 15.27 -3.69
C TRP A 493 10.30 16.28 -4.83
N ALA A 494 11.48 16.65 -5.32
CA ALA A 494 11.64 17.59 -6.42
C ALA A 494 11.92 16.87 -7.73
N SER A 495 11.38 17.40 -8.82
CA SER A 495 11.55 16.86 -10.16
C SER A 495 11.55 17.97 -11.21
N ARG A 496 12.18 17.67 -12.35
CA ARG A 496 12.23 18.53 -13.54
C ARG A 496 11.56 17.84 -14.72
N HIS A 497 10.79 18.62 -15.47
CA HIS A 497 10.16 18.23 -16.74
C HIS A 497 11.09 18.49 -17.92
N ASP A 498 10.78 17.88 -19.07
CA ASP A 498 11.55 18.04 -20.31
C ASP A 498 11.64 19.48 -20.81
N ASP A 499 10.63 20.30 -20.51
CA ASP A 499 10.59 21.73 -20.85
C ASP A 499 11.39 22.61 -19.88
N GLY A 500 12.00 22.02 -18.85
CA GLY A 500 12.79 22.71 -17.83
C GLY A 500 11.98 23.19 -16.62
N SER A 501 10.65 23.11 -16.66
CA SER A 501 9.80 23.44 -15.50
C SER A 501 10.03 22.46 -14.34
N LEU A 502 9.69 22.90 -13.13
CA LEU A 502 9.90 22.11 -11.90
C LEU A 502 8.58 21.79 -11.21
N SER A 503 8.50 20.58 -10.66
CA SER A 503 7.47 20.16 -9.70
C SER A 503 8.15 19.72 -8.40
N ILE A 504 7.79 20.35 -7.29
CA ILE A 504 8.33 20.06 -5.95
C ILE A 504 7.14 19.75 -5.04
N LEU A 505 7.02 18.50 -4.61
CA LEU A 505 6.01 18.08 -3.65
C LEU A 505 6.61 18.08 -2.24
N VAL A 506 6.00 18.77 -1.29
CA VAL A 506 6.43 18.85 0.10
C VAL A 506 5.29 18.44 1.01
N TRP A 507 5.53 17.60 2.01
CA TRP A 507 4.49 17.16 2.94
C TRP A 507 4.98 17.10 4.38
N ASN A 508 4.04 17.26 5.32
CA ASN A 508 4.25 17.13 6.75
C ASN A 508 3.49 15.91 7.28
N HIS A 509 4.24 14.92 7.77
CA HIS A 509 3.77 13.58 8.07
C HIS A 509 4.27 13.10 9.44
N THR A 510 3.50 12.19 10.04
CA THR A 510 3.94 11.31 11.13
C THR A 510 3.30 9.95 10.96
N LEU A 511 4.02 8.89 11.32
CA LEU A 511 3.50 7.52 11.36
C LEU A 511 2.53 7.30 12.53
N ASP A 512 2.56 8.16 13.55
CA ASP A 512 1.70 8.07 14.73
C ASP A 512 0.23 8.31 14.39
N GLN A 513 -0.54 7.22 14.26
CA GLN A 513 -1.96 7.30 13.92
C GLN A 513 -2.82 7.94 15.01
N SER A 514 -2.34 8.04 16.25
CA SER A 514 -3.06 8.81 17.28
C SER A 514 -3.17 10.30 16.93
N LYS A 515 -2.33 10.77 16.00
CA LYS A 515 -2.29 12.14 15.47
C LYS A 515 -2.87 12.26 14.05
N ALA A 516 -3.70 11.30 13.62
CA ALA A 516 -4.32 11.34 12.31
C ALA A 516 -5.22 12.58 12.09
N GLY A 517 -5.84 13.10 13.16
CA GLY A 517 -6.63 14.34 13.13
C GLY A 517 -5.79 15.63 13.17
N GLY A 518 -4.45 15.51 13.23
CA GLY A 518 -3.52 16.62 13.29
C GLY A 518 -3.07 17.01 14.70
N ASP A 519 -1.80 17.35 14.84
CA ASP A 519 -1.17 17.85 16.06
C ASP A 519 -0.49 19.20 15.78
N SER A 520 -0.97 20.25 16.46
CA SER A 520 -0.44 21.60 16.35
C SER A 520 1.06 21.72 16.69
N ALA A 521 1.59 20.83 17.54
CA ALA A 521 3.02 20.80 17.87
C ALA A 521 3.89 20.34 16.69
N LEU A 522 3.31 19.62 15.72
CA LEU A 522 3.98 19.13 14.52
C LEU A 522 3.85 20.08 13.32
N ARG A 523 3.15 21.22 13.46
CA ARG A 523 3.09 22.26 12.42
C ARG A 523 4.48 22.84 12.12
N ARG A 524 4.77 23.09 10.84
CA ARG A 524 6.03 23.70 10.39
C ARG A 524 5.78 24.82 9.39
N THR A 525 6.69 25.79 9.38
CA THR A 525 6.84 26.74 8.28
C THR A 525 7.97 26.24 7.39
N VAL A 526 7.71 26.08 6.10
CA VAL A 526 8.72 25.69 5.11
C VAL A 526 9.19 26.93 4.37
N ARG A 527 10.51 27.11 4.26
CA ARG A 527 11.15 28.09 3.37
C ARG A 527 11.82 27.35 2.24
N LEU A 528 11.20 27.41 1.06
CA LEU A 528 11.75 26.84 -0.15
C LEU A 528 12.62 27.90 -0.84
N HIS A 529 13.92 27.65 -0.88
CA HIS A 529 14.92 28.49 -1.53
C HIS A 529 15.08 28.06 -2.99
N LEU A 530 14.84 29.01 -3.89
CA LEU A 530 14.92 28.84 -5.34
C LEU A 530 15.98 29.83 -5.85
N GLN A 531 16.91 29.36 -6.68
CA GLN A 531 18.11 30.13 -7.02
C GLN A 531 17.88 31.33 -7.95
N ASP A 532 16.68 31.51 -8.54
CA ASP A 532 16.32 32.68 -9.34
C ASP A 532 14.79 32.94 -9.33
N GLY A 533 14.38 34.16 -9.70
CA GLY A 533 12.96 34.57 -9.75
C GLY A 533 12.15 33.81 -10.80
N GLY A 534 10.85 33.61 -10.54
CA GLY A 534 9.91 32.90 -11.41
C GLY A 534 8.47 33.07 -10.89
N THR A 535 7.48 32.51 -11.59
CA THR A 535 6.10 32.41 -11.06
C THR A 535 5.86 31.00 -10.56
N ALA A 536 5.44 30.85 -9.31
CA ALA A 536 5.04 29.56 -8.77
C ALA A 536 3.52 29.44 -8.70
N ARG A 537 3.05 28.21 -8.86
CA ARG A 537 1.70 27.80 -8.53
C ARG A 537 1.76 26.78 -7.42
N VAL A 538 0.85 26.88 -6.47
CA VAL A 538 0.77 26.02 -5.31
C VAL A 538 -0.58 25.30 -5.31
N THR A 539 -0.54 23.98 -5.18
CA THR A 539 -1.72 23.14 -4.98
C THR A 539 -1.62 22.49 -3.61
N ARG A 540 -2.62 22.69 -2.75
CA ARG A 540 -2.63 22.22 -1.36
C ARG A 540 -3.48 20.97 -1.19
N LEU A 541 -3.08 20.13 -0.24
CA LEU A 541 -3.84 19.02 0.30
C LEU A 541 -3.73 19.08 1.83
N ASP A 542 -4.81 19.48 2.49
CA ASP A 542 -4.92 19.64 3.94
C ASP A 542 -6.40 19.57 4.33
N ALA A 543 -6.75 19.84 5.60
CA ALA A 543 -8.15 19.78 6.06
C ALA A 543 -9.10 20.72 5.28
N ASP A 544 -8.58 21.79 4.67
CA ASP A 544 -9.39 22.75 3.91
C ASP A 544 -9.34 22.50 2.39
N HIS A 545 -8.43 21.64 1.91
CA HIS A 545 -8.20 21.37 0.48
C HIS A 545 -8.10 19.87 0.20
N GLY A 546 -9.04 19.31 -0.56
CA GLY A 546 -9.03 17.88 -0.92
C GLY A 546 -9.43 16.92 0.21
N ASP A 547 -9.89 17.43 1.35
CA ASP A 547 -10.42 16.61 2.44
C ASP A 547 -11.94 16.51 2.35
N ILE A 548 -12.41 15.36 1.85
CA ILE A 548 -13.83 15.06 1.76
C ILE A 548 -14.51 15.00 3.14
N THR A 549 -13.77 14.65 4.21
CA THR A 549 -14.34 14.51 5.56
C THR A 549 -14.74 15.86 6.14
N THR A 550 -13.82 16.84 6.10
CA THR A 550 -14.09 18.21 6.51
C THR A 550 -15.18 18.88 5.65
N LEU A 551 -15.18 18.64 4.34
CA LEU A 551 -16.25 19.13 3.46
C LEU A 551 -17.61 18.52 3.85
N ALA A 552 -17.70 17.20 3.96
CA ALA A 552 -18.93 16.49 4.31
C ALA A 552 -19.50 16.97 5.65
N ASP A 553 -18.65 17.15 6.67
CA ASP A 553 -19.07 17.70 7.96
C ASP A 553 -19.61 19.12 7.85
N ARG A 554 -18.95 19.99 7.06
CA ARG A 554 -19.37 21.38 6.84
C ARG A 554 -20.74 21.48 6.17
N ILE A 555 -21.04 20.59 5.23
CA ILE A 555 -22.32 20.57 4.48
C ILE A 555 -23.36 19.62 5.08
N GLY A 556 -23.04 18.99 6.22
CA GLY A 556 -23.95 18.15 6.99
C GLY A 556 -24.26 16.79 6.36
N VAL A 557 -23.32 16.18 5.64
CA VAL A 557 -23.46 14.80 5.15
C VAL A 557 -23.15 13.83 6.29
N GLN A 558 -24.13 13.04 6.71
CA GLN A 558 -23.98 12.04 7.79
C GLN A 558 -24.28 10.61 7.31
N ASP A 559 -25.06 10.49 6.25
CA ASP A 559 -25.47 9.25 5.58
C ASP A 559 -25.15 9.36 4.07
N TRP A 560 -26.04 8.94 3.18
CA TRP A 560 -25.97 9.24 1.76
C TRP A 560 -26.32 10.71 1.46
N PRO A 561 -25.56 11.42 0.59
CA PRO A 561 -25.82 12.82 0.27
C PRO A 561 -27.15 13.03 -0.45
N THR A 562 -27.75 14.20 -0.23
CA THR A 562 -28.84 14.72 -1.07
C THR A 562 -28.31 15.21 -2.42
N ASP A 563 -29.18 15.47 -3.39
CA ASP A 563 -28.79 16.00 -4.70
C ASP A 563 -27.96 17.31 -4.58
N GLU A 564 -28.37 18.22 -3.69
CA GLU A 564 -27.65 19.48 -3.43
C GLU A 564 -26.25 19.23 -2.84
N GLN A 565 -26.15 18.29 -1.90
CA GLN A 565 -24.87 17.91 -1.29
C GLN A 565 -23.95 17.22 -2.31
N TRP A 566 -24.49 16.38 -3.20
CA TRP A 566 -23.74 15.79 -4.30
C TRP A 566 -23.16 16.85 -5.24
N ASP A 567 -23.95 17.86 -5.60
CA ASP A 567 -23.46 18.94 -6.45
C ASP A 567 -22.35 19.75 -5.78
N GLU A 568 -22.39 19.89 -4.45
CA GLU A 568 -21.33 20.55 -3.69
C GLU A 568 -20.07 19.70 -3.57
N LEU A 569 -20.20 18.40 -3.30
CA LEU A 569 -19.08 17.45 -3.30
C LEU A 569 -18.37 17.43 -4.66
N ARG A 570 -19.12 17.32 -5.76
CA ARG A 570 -18.55 17.31 -7.13
C ARG A 570 -17.83 18.60 -7.49
N ARG A 571 -18.31 19.75 -7.00
CA ARG A 571 -17.64 21.05 -7.22
C ARG A 571 -16.30 21.17 -6.50
N ALA A 572 -16.06 20.34 -5.49
CA ALA A 572 -14.84 20.32 -4.68
C ALA A 572 -13.96 19.09 -4.96
N ASP A 573 -14.28 18.29 -5.99
CA ASP A 573 -13.59 17.05 -6.34
C ASP A 573 -12.23 17.25 -7.05
N GLU A 574 -11.76 18.50 -7.15
CA GLU A 574 -10.51 18.86 -7.79
C GLU A 574 -9.68 19.76 -6.89
N LEU A 575 -8.37 19.55 -6.89
CA LEU A 575 -7.44 20.46 -6.23
C LEU A 575 -7.14 21.66 -7.12
N VAL A 576 -7.34 22.86 -6.58
CA VAL A 576 -7.10 24.11 -7.31
C VAL A 576 -5.66 24.58 -7.08
N ALA A 577 -4.96 24.88 -8.18
CA ALA A 577 -3.65 25.51 -8.13
C ALA A 577 -3.78 27.04 -8.06
N GLU A 578 -3.09 27.66 -7.11
CA GLU A 578 -3.13 29.11 -6.88
C GLU A 578 -1.77 29.76 -7.20
N PRO A 579 -1.74 30.93 -7.84
CA PRO A 579 -0.48 31.66 -8.06
C PRO A 579 0.07 32.18 -6.73
N VAL A 580 1.38 32.05 -6.53
CA VAL A 580 2.09 32.61 -5.38
C VAL A 580 3.32 33.39 -5.84
N GLU A 581 3.58 34.50 -5.16
CA GLU A 581 4.74 35.37 -5.44
C GLU A 581 5.95 34.91 -4.64
N LEU A 582 7.10 34.78 -5.30
CA LEU A 582 8.36 34.54 -4.62
C LEU A 582 8.91 35.86 -4.09
N THR A 583 9.30 35.89 -2.82
CA THR A 583 9.95 37.06 -2.23
C THR A 583 11.45 36.81 -2.17
N ALA A 584 12.21 37.49 -3.03
CA ALA A 584 13.68 37.37 -3.10
C ALA A 584 14.17 35.91 -3.27
N GLY A 585 13.48 35.12 -4.10
CA GLY A 585 13.83 33.71 -4.37
C GLY A 585 13.39 32.73 -3.28
N VAL A 586 12.65 33.19 -2.27
CA VAL A 586 12.12 32.33 -1.21
C VAL A 586 10.61 32.27 -1.28
N LEU A 587 10.08 31.05 -1.23
CA LEU A 587 8.66 30.77 -1.03
C LEU A 587 8.46 30.25 0.40
N GLU A 588 7.72 31.01 1.22
CA GLU A 588 7.36 30.60 2.57
C GLU A 588 5.97 29.94 2.56
N LEU A 589 5.88 28.73 3.11
CA LEU A 589 4.67 27.91 3.14
C LEU A 589 4.37 27.49 4.57
N ASP A 590 3.12 27.59 4.96
CA ASP A 590 2.62 26.96 6.18
C ASP A 590 2.18 25.52 5.89
N LEU A 591 2.71 24.57 6.68
CA LEU A 591 2.41 23.13 6.60
C LEU A 591 1.92 22.62 7.97
N PRO A 592 0.60 22.62 8.24
CA PRO A 592 0.03 21.90 9.37
C PRO A 592 0.28 20.39 9.24
N GLN A 593 0.29 19.65 10.34
CA GLN A 593 0.27 18.18 10.27
C GLN A 593 -1.19 17.70 10.37
N PRO A 594 -1.64 16.78 9.50
CA PRO A 594 -1.04 16.40 8.22
C PRO A 594 -1.32 17.43 7.11
N SER A 595 -0.38 17.62 6.18
CA SER A 595 -0.62 18.37 4.93
C SER A 595 0.40 18.04 3.85
N ALA A 596 0.07 18.35 2.60
CA ALA A 596 0.97 18.33 1.46
C ALA A 596 0.74 19.52 0.54
N VAL A 597 1.79 19.91 -0.18
CA VAL A 597 1.80 21.05 -1.08
C VAL A 597 2.62 20.69 -2.32
N LEU A 598 2.02 20.74 -3.50
CA LEU A 598 2.74 20.70 -4.77
C LEU A 598 3.04 22.13 -5.22
N ILE A 599 4.32 22.42 -5.44
CA ILE A 599 4.81 23.67 -6.00
C ILE A 599 5.22 23.41 -7.44
N GLN A 600 4.61 24.12 -8.39
CA GLN A 600 4.97 24.07 -9.80
C GLN A 600 5.58 25.40 -10.21
N ILE A 601 6.78 25.35 -10.79
CA ILE A 601 7.55 26.53 -11.19
C ILE A 601 7.76 26.48 -12.69
N THR A 602 7.31 27.51 -13.38
CA THR A 602 7.63 27.74 -14.79
C THR A 602 8.91 28.57 -14.86
N VAL A 603 9.94 28.03 -15.51
CA VAL A 603 11.25 28.67 -15.71
C VAL A 603 11.24 29.58 -16.92
#